data_AF-A0A317YKB3-F1
#
_entry.id   AF-A0A317YKB3-F1
#
_cell.length_a   1.000
_cell.length_b   1.000
_cell.length_c   1.000
_cell.angle_alpha   90.00
_cell.angle_beta   90.00
_cell.angle_gamma   90.00
#
_symmetry.space_group_name_H-M   'P 1'
#
loop_
_entity.id
_entity.type
_entity.pdbx_description
1 polymer ?
#
loop_
_entity_poly.entity_id
_entity_poly.type
_entity_poly.pdbx_seq_one_letter_code
_entity_poly.pdbx_strand_id
1 'polypeptide(L)'
;SIVVAPSQTLSDVEYQMLRDVSLKVIRALGIEGGCNVQLALDPHSFDYYIIEVNPRVSRSSALASKATGYPIAKLAAKIAVGLTLDEMLNTITGTS
;
A
#
# COMPACT_ATOMS: atom_id res chain seq x y z
N SER A 1 15.32 -0.43 11.37
CA SER A 1 14.92 -1.83 11.14
C SER A 1 15.42 -2.29 9.80
N ILE A 2 15.78 -3.57 9.66
CA ILE A 2 15.92 -4.22 8.35
C ILE A 2 14.51 -4.63 7.91
N VAL A 3 14.17 -4.42 6.65
CA VAL A 3 12.84 -4.71 6.09
C VAL A 3 13.00 -5.51 4.79
N VAL A 4 12.04 -6.40 4.54
CA VAL A 4 11.99 -7.25 3.34
C VAL A 4 10.63 -7.13 2.66
N ALA A 5 10.57 -7.37 1.36
CA ALA A 5 9.35 -7.40 0.58
C ALA A 5 9.37 -8.61 -0.37
N PRO A 6 8.25 -9.39 -0.50
CA PRO A 6 6.97 -9.24 0.20
C PRO A 6 7.01 -9.74 1.66
N SER A 7 5.88 -9.73 2.36
CA SER A 7 5.74 -10.36 3.68
C SER A 7 6.04 -11.86 3.61
N GLN A 8 6.80 -12.39 4.57
CA GLN A 8 7.35 -13.75 4.52
C GLN A 8 6.62 -14.77 5.41
N THR A 9 6.03 -14.31 6.52
CA THR A 9 5.53 -15.19 7.59
C THR A 9 4.03 -15.12 7.80
N LEU A 10 3.30 -14.46 6.89
CA LEU A 10 1.85 -14.38 6.94
C LEU A 10 1.25 -15.53 6.13
N SER A 11 0.26 -16.19 6.71
CA SER A 11 -0.69 -17.00 5.94
C SER A 11 -1.50 -16.11 5.00
N ASP A 12 -2.11 -16.71 3.98
CA ASP A 12 -2.98 -15.96 3.05
C ASP A 12 -4.16 -15.31 3.78
N VAL A 13 -4.75 -15.98 4.78
CA VAL A 13 -5.86 -15.44 5.59
C VAL A 13 -5.44 -14.16 6.33
N GLU A 14 -4.28 -14.18 7.00
CA GLU A 14 -3.76 -12.99 7.70
C GLU A 14 -3.42 -11.87 6.70
N TYR A 15 -2.83 -12.22 5.56
CA TYR A 15 -2.50 -11.25 4.52
C TYR A 15 -3.75 -10.55 3.98
N GLN A 16 -4.80 -11.30 3.62
CA GLN A 16 -6.06 -10.73 3.14
C GLN A 16 -6.76 -9.90 4.22
N MET A 17 -6.74 -10.34 5.47
CA MET A 17 -7.27 -9.58 6.60
C MET A 17 -6.59 -8.19 6.71
N LEU A 18 -5.25 -8.15 6.73
CA LEU A 18 -4.50 -6.90 6.86
C LEU A 18 -4.63 -6.01 5.59
N ARG A 19 -4.77 -6.63 4.41
CA ARG A 19 -5.08 -5.92 3.16
C ARG A 19 -6.45 -5.23 3.25
N ASP A 20 -7.47 -5.93 3.71
CA ASP A 20 -8.82 -5.38 3.84
C ASP A 20 -8.88 -4.26 4.89
N VAL A 21 -8.17 -4.41 6.00
CA VAL A 21 -8.00 -3.34 7.00
C VAL A 21 -7.38 -2.10 6.35
N SER A 22 -6.31 -2.26 5.59
CA SER A 22 -5.63 -1.15 4.90
C SER A 22 -6.59 -0.42 3.94
N LEU A 23 -7.40 -1.16 3.17
CA LEU A 23 -8.38 -0.59 2.26
C LEU A 23 -9.53 0.12 3.00
N LYS A 24 -10.02 -0.44 4.11
CA LYS A 24 -11.04 0.19 4.96
C LYS A 24 -10.55 1.53 5.51
N VAL A 25 -9.31 1.58 6.00
CA VAL A 25 -8.69 2.80 6.53
C VAL A 25 -8.58 3.88 5.46
N ILE A 26 -8.07 3.54 4.28
CA ILE A 26 -7.93 4.49 3.16
C ILE A 26 -9.28 5.09 2.76
N ARG A 27 -10.32 4.25 2.66
CA ARG A 27 -11.68 4.68 2.32
C ARG A 27 -12.31 5.56 3.40
N ALA A 28 -12.16 5.18 4.67
CA ALA A 28 -12.71 5.94 5.80
C ALA A 28 -12.10 7.34 5.93
N LEU A 29 -10.83 7.49 5.53
CA LEU A 29 -10.12 8.77 5.55
C LEU A 29 -10.25 9.56 4.24
N GLY A 30 -10.92 9.02 3.22
CA GLY A 30 -11.08 9.69 1.92
C GLY A 30 -9.75 9.99 1.21
N ILE A 31 -8.76 9.10 1.34
CA ILE A 31 -7.42 9.35 0.79
C ILE A 31 -7.41 9.04 -0.71
N GLU A 32 -7.06 10.05 -1.50
CA GLU A 32 -6.88 9.96 -2.95
C GLU A 32 -5.39 10.12 -3.29
N GLY A 33 -4.75 9.03 -3.71
CA GLY A 33 -3.32 9.00 -4.03
C GLY A 33 -2.53 7.99 -3.20
N GLY A 34 -1.28 8.31 -2.88
CA GLY A 34 -0.38 7.41 -2.15
C GLY A 34 -0.57 7.46 -0.63
N CYS A 35 -0.74 6.29 0.00
CA CYS A 35 -0.86 6.14 1.44
C CYS A 35 0.01 4.99 1.96
N ASN A 36 0.55 5.13 3.16
CA ASN A 36 1.21 4.04 3.89
C ASN A 36 0.49 3.77 5.21
N VAL A 37 0.05 2.53 5.41
CA VAL A 37 -0.57 2.05 6.66
C VAL A 37 0.41 1.10 7.35
N GLN A 38 0.60 1.28 8.65
CA GLN A 38 1.43 0.39 9.47
C GLN A 38 0.56 -0.36 10.47
N LEU A 39 0.71 -1.68 10.47
CA LEU A 39 -0.08 -2.62 11.25
C LEU A 39 0.87 -3.48 12.09
N ALA A 40 0.43 -3.84 13.29
CA ALA A 40 1.05 -4.91 14.09
C ALA A 40 0.06 -6.08 14.16
N LEU A 41 0.54 -7.30 13.97
CA LEU A 41 -0.21 -8.54 14.12
C LEU A 41 0.43 -9.34 15.26
N ASP A 42 -0.39 -9.85 16.17
CA ASP A 42 0.04 -10.79 17.21
C ASP A 42 0.50 -12.11 16.55
N PRO A 43 1.71 -12.62 16.83
CA PRO A 43 2.21 -13.86 16.22
C PRO A 43 1.48 -15.14 16.65
N HIS A 44 0.60 -15.07 17.65
CA HIS A 44 -0.11 -16.21 18.22
C HIS A 44 -1.63 -16.13 18.10
N SER A 45 -2.15 -15.07 17.48
CA SER A 45 -3.59 -14.85 17.30
C SER A 45 -3.89 -14.04 16.03
N PHE A 46 -5.17 -13.75 15.78
CA PHE A 46 -5.59 -12.85 14.70
C PHE A 46 -5.74 -11.39 15.16
N ASP A 47 -5.33 -11.08 16.40
CA ASP A 47 -5.42 -9.72 16.92
C ASP A 47 -4.42 -8.82 16.22
N TYR A 48 -4.93 -7.71 15.67
CA TYR A 48 -4.13 -6.73 14.97
C TYR A 48 -4.40 -5.32 15.48
N TYR A 49 -3.41 -4.45 15.32
CA TYR A 49 -3.43 -3.07 15.76
C TYR A 49 -2.97 -2.16 14.62
N ILE A 50 -3.70 -1.07 14.41
CA ILE A 50 -3.26 0.02 13.52
C ILE A 50 -2.29 0.91 14.32
N ILE A 51 -1.06 1.03 13.84
CA ILE A 51 -0.03 1.86 14.49
C ILE A 51 -0.15 3.29 14.01
N GLU A 52 -0.11 3.49 12.69
CA GLU A 52 -0.22 4.81 12.08
C GLU A 52 -0.67 4.73 10.62
N VAL A 53 -1.11 5.89 10.11
CA VAL A 53 -1.48 6.09 8.71
C VAL A 53 -0.79 7.37 8.22
N ASN A 54 -0.05 7.26 7.12
CA ASN A 54 0.62 8.37 6.47
C ASN A 54 -0.06 8.65 5.12
N PRO A 55 -0.94 9.67 5.01
CA PRO A 55 -1.67 10.00 3.78
C PRO A 55 -0.79 10.78 2.79
N ARG A 56 0.39 10.25 2.49
CA ARG A 56 1.36 10.82 1.56
C ARG A 56 2.34 9.75 1.09
N VAL A 57 3.11 10.08 0.06
CA VAL A 57 4.32 9.33 -0.28
C VAL A 57 5.34 9.43 0.86
N SER A 58 6.09 8.35 1.06
CA SER A 58 7.04 8.18 2.15
C SER A 58 8.32 7.49 1.67
N ARG A 59 9.32 7.38 2.54
CA ARG A 59 10.52 6.57 2.26
C ARG A 59 10.13 5.11 1.92
N SER A 60 9.12 4.57 2.59
CA SER A 60 8.59 3.23 2.35
C SER A 60 7.92 3.10 0.99
N SER A 61 7.20 4.13 0.51
CA SER A 61 6.65 4.07 -0.86
C SER A 61 7.74 4.10 -1.92
N ALA A 62 8.83 4.85 -1.72
CA ALA A 62 9.96 4.83 -2.65
C ALA A 62 10.64 3.45 -2.70
N LEU A 63 10.83 2.80 -1.54
CA LEU A 63 11.33 1.43 -1.46
C LEU A 63 10.39 0.45 -2.18
N ALA A 64 9.09 0.53 -1.92
CA ALA A 64 8.08 -0.32 -2.57
C ALA A 64 8.06 -0.14 -4.09
N SER A 65 8.19 1.10 -4.57
CA SER A 65 8.30 1.39 -6.00
C SER A 65 9.52 0.76 -6.65
N LYS A 66 10.65 0.69 -5.94
CA LYS A 66 11.84 0.01 -6.45
C LYS A 66 11.74 -1.51 -6.38
N ALA A 67 11.16 -2.04 -5.31
CA ALA A 67 10.98 -3.48 -5.13
C ALA A 67 9.99 -4.08 -6.15
N THR A 68 8.97 -3.32 -6.55
CA THR A 68 7.91 -3.79 -7.47
C THR A 68 8.05 -3.29 -8.90
N GLY A 69 8.82 -2.21 -9.09
CA GLY A 69 8.84 -1.46 -10.34
C GLY A 69 7.63 -0.54 -10.56
N TYR A 70 6.66 -0.53 -9.64
CA TYR A 70 5.43 0.28 -9.77
C TYR A 70 5.68 1.74 -9.32
N PRO A 71 5.53 2.77 -10.19
CA PRO A 71 5.95 4.14 -9.86
C PRO A 71 4.89 4.91 -9.06
N ILE A 72 4.70 4.53 -7.80
CA ILE A 72 3.67 5.03 -6.86
C ILE A 72 3.57 6.56 -6.87
N ALA A 73 4.68 7.28 -6.73
CA ALA A 73 4.65 8.75 -6.68
C ALA A 73 4.14 9.39 -7.98
N LYS A 74 4.49 8.80 -9.14
CA LYS A 74 4.04 9.28 -10.46
C LYS A 74 2.55 9.08 -10.65
N LEU A 75 2.03 7.92 -10.22
CA LEU A 75 0.60 7.64 -10.28
C LEU A 75 -0.19 8.50 -9.28
N ALA A 76 0.31 8.66 -8.06
CA ALA A 76 -0.31 9.52 -7.06
C ALA A 76 -0.45 10.97 -7.57
N ALA A 77 0.55 11.50 -8.27
CA ALA A 77 0.48 12.83 -8.87
C ALA A 77 -0.58 12.94 -9.98
N LYS A 78 -0.79 11.87 -10.77
CA LYS A 78 -1.85 11.81 -11.78
C LYS A 78 -3.24 11.72 -11.15
N ILE A 79 -3.38 10.93 -10.08
CA ILE A 79 -4.62 10.85 -9.31
C ILE A 79 -4.98 12.22 -8.73
N ALA A 80 -3.99 12.97 -8.23
CA ALA A 80 -4.21 14.31 -7.68
C ALA A 80 -4.73 15.34 -8.70
N VAL A 81 -4.59 15.08 -10.00
CA VAL A 81 -5.16 15.92 -11.09
C VAL A 81 -6.42 15.31 -11.72
N GLY A 82 -7.01 14.29 -11.08
CA GLY A 82 -8.31 13.73 -11.44
C GLY A 82 -8.29 12.46 -12.30
N LEU A 83 -7.13 11.86 -12.56
CA LEU A 83 -7.07 10.59 -13.29
C LEU A 83 -7.41 9.41 -12.38
N THR A 84 -8.02 8.36 -12.94
CA THR A 84 -8.28 7.09 -12.26
C THR A 84 -7.18 6.05 -12.56
N LEU A 85 -7.14 4.98 -11.76
CA LEU A 85 -6.09 3.95 -11.89
C LEU A 85 -6.15 3.22 -13.24
N ASP A 86 -7.34 2.99 -13.77
CA ASP A 86 -7.62 2.32 -15.04
C ASP A 86 -7.25 3.16 -16.28
N GLU A 87 -7.18 4.49 -16.16
CA GLU A 87 -6.70 5.38 -17.22
C GLU A 87 -5.17 5.37 -17.36
N MET A 88 -4.46 4.75 -16.42
CA MET A 88 -3.00 4.79 -16.36
C MET A 88 -2.38 3.47 -16.80
N LEU A 89 -1.60 3.51 -17.87
CA LEU A 89 -0.77 2.39 -18.31
C LEU A 89 0.32 2.05 -17.27
N ASN A 90 0.49 0.75 -17.02
CA ASN A 90 1.64 0.25 -16.28
C ASN A 90 2.92 0.52 -17.10
N THR A 91 3.84 1.30 -16.53
CA THR A 91 5.05 1.75 -17.22
C THR A 91 6.04 0.64 -17.57
N ILE A 92 5.91 -0.55 -16.97
CA ILE A 92 6.80 -1.69 -17.22
C ILE A 92 6.23 -2.60 -18.29
N THR A 93 4.96 -2.99 -18.14
CA THR A 93 4.32 -3.95 -19.05
C THR A 93 3.64 -3.29 -20.25
N GLY A 94 3.37 -1.98 -20.19
CA GLY A 94 2.63 -1.25 -21.23
C GLY A 94 1.13 -1.58 -21.28
N THR A 95 0.62 -2.31 -20.28
CA THR A 95 -0.78 -2.76 -20.19
C THR A 95 -1.56 -1.87 -19.22
N SER A 96 -2.85 -1.65 -19.50
CA SER A 96 -3.84 -1.11 -18.56
C SER A 96 -4.47 -2.23 -17.74
#